data_AF-A0A8T4VSU8-F1
#
_entry.id   AF-A0A8T4VSU8-F1
#
_cell.length_a   1.000
_cell.length_b   1.000
_cell.length_c   1.000
_cell.angle_alpha   90.00
_cell.angle_beta   90.00
_cell.angle_gamma   90.00
#
_symmetry.space_group_name_H-M   'P 1'
#
loop_
_entity.id
_entity.type
_entity.pdbx_description
1 polymer ?
#
loop_
_entity_poly.entity_id
_entity_poly.type
_entity_poly.pdbx_seq_one_letter_code
_entity_poly.pdbx_strand_id
1 'polypeptide(L)' 'MPTTIQIRKSTREKLKRFGHKGETYDQIIERLTSYFEQLDVEKLIDKRWKKLQEEKKDYVSLDEI' A
#
# COMPACT_ATOMS: atom_id res chain seq x y z
N MET A 1 4.69 -7.51 -24.41
CA MET A 1 4.60 -8.98 -24.27
C MET A 1 3.81 -9.29 -23.00
N PRO A 2 2.89 -10.27 -22.99
CA PRO A 2 2.14 -10.62 -21.79
C PRO A 2 3.03 -11.39 -20.81
N THR A 3 2.98 -11.01 -19.53
CA THR A 3 3.71 -11.67 -18.44
C THR A 3 2.72 -12.45 -17.58
N THR A 4 3.06 -13.68 -17.20
CA THR A 4 2.21 -14.49 -16.32
C THR A 4 2.55 -14.23 -14.86
N ILE A 5 1.58 -13.74 -14.09
CA ILE A 5 1.72 -13.54 -12.63
C ILE A 5 0.84 -14.56 -11.92
N GLN A 6 1.46 -15.41 -11.09
CA GLN A 6 0.74 -16.36 -10.25
C GLN A 6 0.15 -15.63 -9.05
N ILE A 7 -1.17 -15.68 -8.89
CA ILE A 7 -1.88 -15.07 -7.77
C ILE A 7 -2.86 -16.06 -7.15
N ARG A 8 -3.10 -15.91 -5.84
CA ARG A 8 -4.11 -16.70 -5.13
C ARG A 8 -5.50 -16.37 -5.67
N LYS A 9 -6.42 -17.35 -5.62
CA LYS A 9 -7.83 -17.17 -6.02
C LYS A 9 -8.50 -16.01 -5.27
N SER A 10 -8.23 -15.89 -3.97
CA SER A 10 -8.74 -14.78 -3.14
C SER A 10 -8.24 -13.41 -3.61
N THR A 11 -6.98 -13.30 -4.04
CA THR A 11 -6.43 -12.05 -4.60
C THR A 11 -7.11 -11.70 -5.93
N ARG A 12 -7.34 -12.69 -6.80
CA ARG A 12 -8.09 -12.49 -8.05
C ARG A 12 -9.50 -11.97 -7.79
N GLU A 13 -10.20 -12.53 -6.80
CA GLU A 13 -11.54 -12.06 -6.42
C GLU A 13 -11.53 -10.62 -5.90
N LYS A 14 -10.51 -10.25 -5.12
CA LYS A 14 -10.33 -8.85 -4.68
C LYS A 14 -10.13 -7.94 -5.87
N LEU A 15 -9.24 -8.29 -6.82
CA LEU A 15 -9.01 -7.49 -8.02
C LEU A 15 -10.30 -7.28 -8.83
N LYS A 16 -11.14 -8.32 -8.95
CA LYS A 16 -12.44 -8.22 -9.63
C LYS A 16 -13.39 -7.23 -8.95
N ARG A 17 -13.33 -7.08 -7.62
CA ARG A 17 -14.12 -6.08 -6.87
C ARG A 17 -13.59 -4.66 -7.05
N PHE A 18 -12.29 -4.50 -7.30
CA PHE A 18 -11.66 -3.20 -7.52
C PHE A 18 -11.81 -2.67 -8.95
N GLY A 19 -12.01 -3.55 -9.93
CA GLY A 19 -12.20 -3.18 -11.32
C GLY A 19 -13.60 -2.66 -11.64
N HIS A 20 -13.68 -1.75 -12.61
CA HIS A 20 -14.95 -1.30 -13.18
C HIS A 20 -15.40 -2.23 -14.32
N LYS A 21 -16.66 -2.10 -14.75
CA LYS A 21 -17.25 -2.97 -15.79
C LYS A 21 -16.50 -2.76 -17.12
N GLY A 22 -15.85 -3.82 -17.61
CA GLY A 22 -15.07 -3.81 -18.85
C GLY A 22 -13.57 -3.56 -18.67
N GLU A 23 -13.11 -3.35 -17.44
CA GLU A 23 -11.69 -3.15 -17.12
C GLU A 23 -10.94 -4.49 -17.09
N THR A 24 -9.76 -4.55 -17.70
CA THR A 24 -8.90 -5.74 -17.67
C THR A 24 -8.09 -5.79 -16.37
N TYR A 25 -7.61 -6.98 -15.96
CA TYR A 25 -6.74 -7.10 -14.79
C TYR A 25 -5.46 -6.27 -14.93
N ASP A 26 -4.94 -6.14 -16.15
CA ASP A 26 -3.74 -5.36 -16.43
C ASP A 26 -3.97 -3.87 -16.13
N GLN A 27 -5.10 -3.32 -16.60
CA GLN A 27 -5.49 -1.93 -16.33
C GLN A 27 -5.74 -1.66 -14.84
N ILE A 28 -6.35 -2.61 -14.12
CA ILE A 28 -6.55 -2.50 -12.67
C ILE A 28 -5.18 -2.42 -11.97
N ILE A 29 -4.23 -3.29 -12.35
CA ILE A 29 -2.90 -3.34 -11.76
C ILE A 29 -2.11 -2.07 -12.10
N GLU A 30 -2.14 -1.60 -13.35
CA GLU A 30 -1.47 -0.38 -13.80
C GLU A 30 -1.98 0.86 -13.04
N ARG A 31 -3.31 0.98 -12.89
CA ARG A 31 -3.92 2.05 -12.11
C ARG A 31 -3.48 2.00 -10.65
N LEU A 32 -3.55 0.83 -10.01
CA LEU A 32 -3.11 0.69 -8.62
C LEU A 32 -1.63 1.07 -8.47
N THR A 33 -0.78 0.58 -9.37
CA THR A 33 0.67 0.85 -9.36
C THR A 33 0.93 2.35 -9.54
N SER A 34 0.26 2.99 -10.50
CA SER A 34 0.37 4.45 -10.72
C SER A 34 -0.04 5.26 -9.48
N TYR A 35 -1.12 4.86 -8.80
CA TYR A 35 -1.52 5.48 -7.53
C TYR A 35 -0.43 5.32 -6.46
N PHE A 36 0.21 4.14 -6.38
CA PHE A 36 1.30 3.88 -5.44
C PHE A 36 2.61 4.56 -5.84
N GLU A 37 2.87 4.85 -7.10
CA GLU A 37 4.05 5.61 -7.53
C GLU A 37 3.86 7.11 -7.29
N GLN A 38 2.63 7.61 -7.48
CA GLN A 38 2.27 9.01 -7.19
C GLN A 38 2.22 9.31 -5.69
N LEU A 39 1.79 8.33 -4.89
CA LEU A 39 2.01 8.34 -3.45
C LEU A 39 3.50 8.05 -3.26
N ASP A 40 4.32 9.08 -3.06
CA ASP A 40 5.73 8.95 -2.72
C ASP A 40 5.84 8.20 -1.36
N VAL A 41 5.71 6.87 -1.39
CA VAL A 41 5.46 6.02 -0.21
C VAL A 41 6.66 6.09 0.72
N GLU A 42 7.86 6.21 0.17
CA GLU A 42 9.08 6.48 0.92
C GLU A 42 8.99 7.80 1.69
N LYS A 43 8.55 8.91 1.07
CA LYS A 43 8.35 10.18 1.78
C LYS A 43 7.22 10.10 2.81
N LEU A 44 6.15 9.37 2.53
CA LEU A 44 5.02 9.25 3.45
C LEU A 44 5.39 8.41 4.69
N ILE A 45 6.12 7.31 4.48
CA ILE A 45 6.66 6.46 5.54
C ILE A 45 7.73 7.23 6.33
N ASP A 46 8.66 7.93 5.69
CA ASP A 46 9.69 8.74 6.39
C ASP A 46 9.05 9.83 7.25
N LYS A 47 8.07 10.56 6.72
CA LYS A 47 7.33 11.58 7.50
C LYS A 47 6.60 10.97 8.70
N ARG A 48 5.91 9.84 8.49
CA ARG A 48 5.15 9.18 9.56
C ARG A 48 6.07 8.54 10.61
N TRP A 49 7.21 8.00 10.18
CA TRP A 49 8.24 7.44 11.05
C TRP A 49 8.93 8.52 11.88
N LYS A 50 9.32 9.65 11.27
CA LYS A 50 9.86 10.82 11.99
C LYS A 50 8.90 11.33 13.06
N LYS A 51 7.61 11.46 12.72
CA LYS A 51 6.60 11.91 13.68
C LYS A 51 6.49 10.96 14.88
N LEU A 52 6.46 9.64 14.64
CA LEU A 52 6.45 8.64 15.70
C LEU A 52 7.72 8.67 16.58
N GLN A 53 8.89 8.98 16.00
CA GLN A 53 10.14 9.11 16.76
C GLN A 53 10.19 10.40 17.61
N GLU A 54 9.60 11.50 17.13
CA GLU A 54 9.48 12.72 17.93
C GLU A 54 8.50 12.53 19.08
N GLU A 55 7.32 11.97 18.81
CA GLU A 55 6.30 11.71 19.84
C GLU A 55 6.79 10.71 20.90
N LYS A 56 7.64 9.74 20.53
CA LYS A 56 8.24 8.78 21.49
C LYS A 56 9.08 9.47 22.59
N LYS A 57 9.57 10.69 22.38
CA LYS A 57 10.30 11.45 23.41
C LYS A 57 9.39 11.98 24.52
N ASP A 58 8.10 12.15 24.24
CA ASP A 58 7.08 12.64 25.19
C ASP A 58 6.43 11.51 26.01
N TYR A 59 6.75 10.24 25.73
CA TYR A 59 6.21 9.11 26.48
C TYR A 59 7.28 8.47 27.37
N VAL A 60 7.03 8.48 28.69
CA VAL A 60 7.80 7.71 29.67
C VAL A 60 7.34 6.26 29.64
N SER A 61 8.29 5.31 29.69
CA SER A 61 7.98 3.89 29.64
C SER A 61 7.22 3.47 30.91
N LEU A 62 6.12 2.74 30.76
CA LEU A 62 5.30 2.25 31.88
C LEU A 62 6.00 1.20 32.76
N ASP A 63 7.20 0.78 32.38
CA ASP A 63 8.06 -0.15 33.12
C ASP A 63 8.79 0.54 34.30
N GLU A 64 8.72 1.87 34.41
CA GLU A 64 9.31 2.66 35.51
C GLU A 64 8.29 3.11 36.58
N ILE A 65 7.10 2.47 36.64
CA ILE A 65 6.06 2.71 37.66
C ILE A 65 5.83 1.47 38.50
#